data_AF-A0A356WU26-F1
#
_entry.id   AF-A0A356WU26-F1
#
_cell.length_a   1.000
_cell.length_b   1.000
_cell.length_c   1.000
_cell.angle_alpha   90.00
_cell.angle_beta   90.00
_cell.angle_gamma   90.00
#
_symmetry.space_group_name_H-M   'P 1'
#
loop_
_entity.id
_entity.type
_entity.pdbx_description
1 polymer ?
#
loop_
_entity_poly.entity_id
_entity_poly.type
_entity_poly.pdbx_seq_one_letter_code
_entity_poly.pdbx_strand_id
1 'polypeptide(L)'
;MTFNVIIVAVLIVLGILLLLIEFFLLPGISIAGVGGAIFMVGGVIYSYIYLGSTAGNITLALSLILLALAFVWLLKSKSLQKIALTADIRETVDNSDLKSLQPGDTGITVSRLNPIGKVMINEVTVEGKS
;
A
#
# COMPACT_ATOMS: atom_id res chain seq x y z
N MET A 1 -39.88 9.51 12.51
CA MET A 1 -38.73 9.70 13.42
C MET A 1 -37.80 8.49 13.42
N THR A 2 -38.23 7.31 13.87
CA THR A 2 -37.40 6.08 13.92
C THR A 2 -36.85 5.64 12.56
N PHE A 3 -37.66 5.68 11.50
CA PHE A 3 -37.23 5.32 10.14
C PHE A 3 -36.08 6.20 9.62
N ASN A 4 -36.12 7.51 9.87
CA ASN A 4 -35.06 8.43 9.46
C ASN A 4 -33.74 8.15 10.20
N VAL A 5 -33.82 7.76 11.48
CA VAL A 5 -32.63 7.36 12.26
C VAL A 5 -31.98 6.12 11.62
N ILE A 6 -32.78 5.15 11.19
CA ILE A 6 -32.26 3.94 10.53
C ILE A 6 -31.57 4.31 9.21
N ILE A 7 -32.17 5.19 8.40
CA ILE A 7 -31.55 5.66 7.15
C ILE A 7 -30.20 6.31 7.42
N VAL A 8 -30.13 7.24 8.38
CA VAL A 8 -28.87 7.91 8.74
C VAL A 8 -27.83 6.89 9.21
N ALA A 9 -28.23 5.95 10.08
CA ALA A 9 -27.32 4.92 10.57
C ALA A 9 -26.75 4.07 9.42
N VAL A 10 -27.60 3.64 8.49
CA VAL A 10 -27.17 2.86 7.32
C VAL A 10 -26.23 3.67 6.44
N LEU A 11 -26.54 4.94 6.14
CA LEU A 11 -25.69 5.80 5.32
C LEU A 11 -24.29 6.01 5.94
N ILE A 12 -24.23 6.29 7.24
CA ILE A 12 -22.96 6.50 7.94
C ILE A 12 -22.15 5.20 8.01
N VAL A 13 -22.78 4.08 8.39
CA VAL A 13 -22.09 2.78 8.47
C VAL A 13 -21.58 2.34 7.10
N LEU A 14 -22.40 2.45 6.05
CA LEU A 14 -22.02 2.10 4.69
C LEU A 14 -20.89 3.02 4.18
N GLY A 15 -20.97 4.32 4.48
CA GLY A 15 -19.93 5.29 4.15
C GLY A 15 -18.58 4.95 4.79
N ILE A 16 -18.57 4.65 6.09
CA ILE A 16 -17.36 4.22 6.81
C ILE A 16 -16.82 2.90 6.24
N LEU A 17 -17.68 1.91 5.97
CA LEU A 17 -17.25 0.62 5.42
C LEU A 17 -16.59 0.79 4.04
N LEU A 18 -17.19 1.57 3.14
CA LEU A 18 -16.61 1.83 1.82
C LEU A 18 -15.26 2.56 1.91
N LEU A 19 -15.13 3.52 2.83
CA LEU A 19 -13.86 4.19 3.08
C LEU A 19 -12.80 3.24 3.66
N LEU A 20 -13.18 2.32 4.55
CA LEU A 20 -12.25 1.30 5.06
C LEU A 20 -11.80 0.32 3.97
N ILE A 21 -12.72 -0.05 3.07
CA ILE A 21 -12.41 -0.90 1.91
C ILE A 21 -11.43 -0.19 0.99
N GLU A 22 -11.63 1.11 0.71
CA GLU A 22 -10.70 1.95 -0.05
C GLU A 22 -9.28 1.83 0.51
N PHE A 23 -9.12 2.10 1.81
CA PHE A 23 -7.81 2.07 2.46
C PHE A 23 -7.14 0.68 2.44
N PHE A 24 -7.91 -0.41 2.34
CA PHE A 24 -7.38 -1.77 2.33
C PHE A 24 -6.99 -2.27 0.94
N LEU A 25 -7.81 -2.01 -0.08
CA LEU A 25 -7.64 -2.60 -1.41
C LEU A 25 -6.71 -1.80 -2.32
N LEU A 26 -6.81 -0.46 -2.29
CA LEU A 26 -6.08 0.41 -3.22
C LEU A 26 -5.72 1.72 -2.51
N PRO A 27 -4.43 2.01 -2.25
CA PRO A 27 -4.03 3.36 -1.87
C PRO A 27 -4.21 4.29 -3.08
N GLY A 28 -5.32 5.03 -3.12
CA GLY A 28 -5.69 5.92 -4.23
C GLY A 28 -7.06 6.57 -4.03
N ILE A 29 -7.63 7.16 -5.10
CA ILE A 29 -9.05 7.57 -5.14
C ILE A 29 -9.78 6.56 -6.03
N SER A 30 -10.46 5.59 -5.44
CA SER A 30 -11.30 4.62 -6.15
C SER A 30 -12.79 4.96 -6.04
N ILE A 31 -13.61 4.22 -6.79
CA ILE A 31 -15.08 4.32 -6.80
C ILE A 31 -15.64 4.13 -5.38
N ALA A 32 -15.03 3.24 -4.57
CA ALA A 32 -15.44 3.01 -3.20
C ALA A 32 -15.18 4.25 -2.30
N GLY A 33 -14.01 4.89 -2.42
CA GLY A 33 -13.68 6.11 -1.69
C GLY A 33 -14.64 7.26 -1.99
N VAL A 34 -14.94 7.49 -3.28
CA VAL A 34 -15.92 8.51 -3.69
C VAL A 34 -17.32 8.18 -3.18
N GLY A 35 -17.77 6.93 -3.34
CA GLY A 35 -19.07 6.48 -2.84
C GLY A 35 -19.19 6.60 -1.32
N GLY A 36 -18.13 6.23 -0.59
CA GLY A 36 -18.06 6.34 0.86
C GLY A 36 -18.16 7.79 1.34
N ALA A 37 -17.48 8.71 0.67
CA ALA A 37 -17.58 10.14 0.94
C ALA A 37 -19.00 10.68 0.69
N ILE A 38 -19.62 10.30 -0.44
CA ILE A 38 -20.99 10.69 -0.77
C ILE A 38 -21.97 10.18 0.29
N PHE A 39 -21.85 8.92 0.75
CA PHE A 39 -22.74 8.41 1.79
C PHE A 39 -22.50 9.05 3.16
N MET A 40 -21.25 9.37 3.52
CA MET A 40 -20.96 10.13 4.74
C MET A 40 -21.58 11.52 4.71
N VAL A 41 -21.28 12.31 3.67
CA VAL A 41 -21.82 13.66 3.52
C VAL A 41 -23.34 13.64 3.41
N GLY A 42 -23.87 12.72 2.60
CA GLY A 42 -25.31 12.52 2.42
C GLY A 42 -26.02 12.13 3.72
N GLY A 43 -25.45 11.23 4.52
CA GLY A 43 -26.00 10.83 5.82
C GLY A 43 -26.05 11.98 6.82
N VAL A 44 -25.00 12.82 6.86
CA VAL A 44 -24.98 14.03 7.69
C VAL A 44 -26.02 15.03 7.21
N ILE A 45 -26.06 15.36 5.91
CA ILE A 45 -27.06 16.30 5.35
C ILE A 45 -28.48 15.81 5.63
N TYR A 46 -28.73 14.51 5.41
CA TYR A 46 -30.02 13.89 5.66
C TYR A 46 -30.42 14.03 7.14
N SER A 47 -29.47 13.88 8.07
CA SER A 47 -29.74 14.05 9.49
C SER A 47 -30.17 15.48 9.85
N TYR A 48 -29.54 16.51 9.25
CA TYR A 48 -29.95 17.90 9.45
C TYR A 48 -31.34 18.19 8.89
N ILE A 49 -31.67 17.65 7.71
CA ILE A 49 -32.96 17.92 7.05
C ILE A 49 -34.12 17.22 7.79
N TYR A 50 -33.95 15.95 8.17
CA TYR A 50 -35.08 15.11 8.60
C TYR A 50 -35.14 14.83 10.11
N LEU A 51 -34.07 15.11 10.86
CA LEU A 51 -34.02 14.95 12.33
C LEU A 51 -33.73 16.26 13.07
N GLY A 52 -33.39 17.34 12.35
CA GLY A 52 -33.17 18.67 12.89
C GLY A 52 -31.73 18.90 13.37
N SER A 53 -31.43 20.16 13.72
CA SER A 53 -30.06 20.63 13.98
C SER A 53 -29.37 19.93 15.14
N THR A 54 -30.09 19.60 16.22
CA THR A 54 -29.51 18.90 17.38
C THR A 54 -29.05 17.49 16.98
N ALA A 55 -29.90 16.74 16.29
CA ALA A 55 -29.56 15.41 15.81
C ALA A 55 -28.43 15.48 14.76
N GLY A 56 -28.48 16.45 13.85
CA GLY A 56 -27.44 16.64 12.83
C GLY A 56 -26.06 16.93 13.43
N ASN A 57 -25.97 17.80 14.43
CA ASN A 57 -24.71 18.07 15.14
C ASN A 57 -24.18 16.81 15.85
N ILE A 58 -25.06 16.02 16.47
CA ILE A 58 -24.69 14.76 17.11
C ILE A 58 -24.17 13.76 16.06
N THR A 59 -24.88 13.60 14.93
CA THR A 59 -24.48 12.73 13.83
C THR A 59 -23.13 13.16 13.24
N LEU A 60 -22.92 14.46 13.01
CA LEU A 60 -21.65 14.99 12.52
C LEU A 60 -20.49 14.65 13.48
N ALA A 61 -20.63 14.98 14.76
CA ALA A 61 -19.61 14.70 15.76
C ALA A 61 -19.30 13.20 15.87
N LEU A 62 -20.34 12.35 15.93
CA LEU A 62 -20.18 10.90 15.98
C LEU A 62 -19.53 10.35 14.71
N SER A 63 -19.92 10.82 13.52
CA SER A 63 -19.35 10.35 12.26
C SER A 63 -17.85 10.64 12.16
N LEU A 64 -17.42 11.82 12.61
CA LEU A 64 -16.01 12.20 12.65
C LEU A 64 -15.22 11.36 13.66
N ILE A 65 -15.76 11.15 14.87
CA ILE A 65 -15.13 10.32 15.89
C ILE A 65 -15.00 8.88 15.42
N LEU A 66 -16.08 8.29 14.87
CA LEU A 66 -16.08 6.92 14.37
C LEU A 66 -15.09 6.74 13.23
N LEU A 67 -15.05 7.68 12.27
CA LEU A 67 -14.10 7.64 11.17
C LEU A 67 -12.65 7.71 11.69
N ALA A 68 -12.35 8.64 12.61
CA ALA A 68 -11.03 8.77 13.21
C ALA A 68 -10.61 7.51 13.97
N LEU A 69 -11.51 6.95 14.79
CA LEU A 69 -11.25 5.70 15.52
C LEU A 69 -11.03 4.52 14.58
N ALA A 70 -11.87 4.38 13.54
CA ALA A 70 -11.73 3.33 12.55
C ALA A 70 -10.40 3.46 11.77
N PHE A 71 -10.00 4.68 11.44
CA PHE A 71 -8.73 4.95 10.76
C PHE A 71 -7.51 4.66 11.65
N VAL A 72 -7.52 5.13 12.91
CA VAL A 72 -6.44 4.83 13.87
C VAL A 72 -6.35 3.32 14.15
N TRP A 73 -7.49 2.66 14.29
CA TRP A 73 -7.55 1.20 14.46
C TRP A 73 -6.98 0.48 13.22
N LEU A 74 -7.32 0.94 12.01
CA LEU A 74 -6.78 0.40 10.77
C LEU A 74 -5.25 0.53 10.70
N LEU A 75 -4.71 1.71 11.00
CA LEU A 75 -3.26 1.96 11.02
C LEU A 75 -2.54 1.12 12.08
N LYS A 76 -3.16 0.92 13.25
CA LYS A 76 -2.62 0.03 14.30
C LYS A 76 -2.77 -1.44 13.95
N SER A 77 -3.76 -1.81 13.13
CA SER A 77 -3.93 -3.18 12.69
C SER A 77 -2.71 -3.55 11.85
N LYS A 78 -2.04 -4.66 12.18
CA LYS A 78 -0.91 -5.19 11.39
C LYS A 78 -1.31 -5.62 9.98
N SER A 79 -2.53 -5.29 9.51
CA SER A 79 -3.02 -5.54 8.17
C SER A 79 -2.10 -4.92 7.11
N LEU A 80 -1.60 -3.71 7.35
CA LEU A 80 -0.61 -3.07 6.47
C LEU A 80 0.77 -3.75 6.54
N GLN A 81 1.19 -4.21 7.73
CA GLN A 81 2.46 -4.95 7.90
C GLN A 81 2.45 -6.35 7.26
N LYS A 82 1.28 -6.99 7.13
CA LYS A 82 1.14 -8.29 6.45
C LYS A 82 1.21 -8.18 4.92
N ILE A 83 0.85 -7.02 4.37
CA ILE A 83 0.85 -6.76 2.92
C ILE A 83 2.17 -6.10 2.49
N ALA A 84 2.92 -5.51 3.42
CA ALA A 84 4.27 -5.04 3.18
C ALA A 84 5.17 -6.21 2.74
N LEU A 85 5.59 -6.17 1.47
CA LEU A 85 6.55 -7.11 0.92
C LEU A 85 7.86 -6.98 1.69
N THR A 86 8.07 -7.85 2.68
CA THR A 86 9.32 -7.94 3.45
C THR A 86 10.32 -8.75 2.63
N ALA A 87 10.53 -8.38 1.37
CA ALA A 87 11.56 -8.96 0.53
C ALA A 87 12.91 -8.37 0.95
N ASP A 88 13.46 -8.92 2.02
CA ASP A 88 14.87 -8.76 2.36
C ASP A 88 15.65 -9.63 1.36
N ILE A 89 16.06 -9.06 0.23
CA ILE A 89 16.91 -9.74 -0.75
C ILE A 89 18.29 -9.89 -0.10
N ARG A 90 18.49 -11.01 0.59
CA ARG A 90 19.79 -11.42 1.15
C ARG A 90 20.69 -12.14 0.15
N GLU A 91 20.26 -12.26 -1.11
CA GLU A 91 21.17 -12.72 -2.17
C GLU A 91 22.13 -11.58 -2.53
N THR A 92 23.31 -11.61 -1.92
CA THR A 92 24.49 -11.02 -2.52
C THR A 92 24.95 -11.94 -3.64
N VAL A 93 25.46 -11.38 -4.74
CA VAL A 93 26.06 -12.15 -5.83
C VAL A 93 27.12 -13.07 -5.24
N ASP A 94 27.00 -14.38 -5.43
CA ASP A 94 28.02 -15.32 -5.00
C ASP A 94 29.30 -15.05 -5.79
N ASN A 95 30.27 -14.43 -5.12
CA ASN A 95 31.57 -14.09 -5.69
C ASN A 95 32.63 -15.13 -5.32
N SER A 96 32.23 -16.34 -4.91
CA SER A 96 33.14 -17.47 -4.64
C SER A 96 34.11 -17.71 -5.81
N ASP A 97 33.58 -17.63 -7.03
CA ASP A 97 34.32 -17.76 -8.28
C ASP A 97 35.34 -16.63 -8.54
N LEU A 98 35.17 -15.45 -7.94
CA LEU A 98 36.15 -14.35 -8.04
C LEU A 98 37.31 -14.51 -7.06
N LYS A 99 37.17 -15.33 -6.01
CA LYS A 99 38.24 -15.52 -5.01
C LYS A 99 39.42 -16.33 -5.54
N SER A 100 39.22 -17.12 -6.59
CA SER A 100 40.28 -17.90 -7.23
C SER A 100 41.14 -17.07 -8.18
N LEU A 101 40.69 -15.87 -8.56
CA LEU A 101 41.37 -14.97 -9.47
C LEU A 101 42.37 -14.09 -8.74
N GLN A 102 43.58 -13.98 -9.27
CA GLN A 102 44.63 -13.13 -8.73
C GLN A 102 45.11 -12.08 -9.76
N PRO A 103 45.57 -10.91 -9.32
CA PRO A 103 46.17 -9.93 -10.21
C PRO A 103 47.37 -10.53 -10.96
N GLY A 104 47.32 -10.50 -12.29
CA GLY A 104 48.35 -11.10 -13.17
C GLY A 104 47.91 -12.39 -13.86
N ASP A 105 46.75 -12.95 -13.50
CA ASP A 105 46.17 -14.10 -14.21
C ASP A 105 45.88 -13.76 -15.68
N THR A 106 46.15 -14.73 -16.55
CA THR A 106 45.89 -14.61 -17.99
C THR A 106 44.63 -15.38 -18.35
N GLY A 107 43.80 -14.79 -19.22
CA GLY A 107 42.54 -15.40 -19.66
C GLY A 107 42.29 -15.24 -21.15
N ILE A 108 41.21 -15.87 -21.61
CA ILE A 108 40.76 -15.83 -23.01
C ILE A 108 39.44 -15.08 -23.08
N THR A 109 39.29 -14.19 -24.06
CA THR A 109 38.01 -13.51 -24.31
C THR A 109 37.01 -14.48 -24.94
N VAL A 110 35.86 -14.65 -24.29
CA VAL A 110 34.75 -15.47 -24.79
C VAL A 110 33.79 -14.63 -25.62
N SER A 111 33.67 -13.34 -25.29
CA SER A 111 32.95 -12.35 -26.11
C SER A 111 33.84 -11.18 -26.47
N ARG A 112 33.38 -10.38 -27.45
CA ARG A 112 34.00 -9.09 -27.76
C ARG A 112 34.07 -8.25 -26.48
N LEU A 113 35.23 -7.66 -26.21
CA LEU A 113 35.52 -6.87 -25.02
C LEU A 113 35.59 -5.39 -25.42
N ASN A 114 34.44 -4.71 -25.45
CA ASN A 114 34.33 -3.30 -25.86
C ASN A 114 33.12 -2.58 -25.22
N PRO A 115 33.29 -1.84 -24.11
CA PRO A 115 34.41 -1.92 -23.17
C PRO A 115 34.25 -3.09 -22.18
N ILE A 116 33.08 -3.73 -22.11
CA ILE A 116 32.79 -4.88 -21.24
C ILE A 116 32.54 -6.11 -22.11
N GLY A 117 33.04 -7.26 -21.66
CA GLY A 117 32.78 -8.56 -22.27
C GLY A 117 32.99 -9.70 -21.28
N LYS A 118 32.78 -10.93 -21.72
CA LYS A 118 33.05 -12.14 -20.93
C LYS A 118 34.47 -12.63 -21.20
N VAL A 119 35.21 -12.87 -20.13
CA VAL A 119 36.54 -13.48 -20.13
C VAL A 119 36.51 -14.78 -19.36
N MET A 120 37.26 -15.76 -19.83
CA MET A 120 37.47 -17.02 -19.14
C MET A 120 38.88 -17.01 -18.55
N ILE A 121 38.99 -17.10 -17.24
CA ILE A 121 40.25 -17.14 -16.50
C ILE A 121 40.17 -18.35 -15.56
N ASN A 122 41.15 -19.26 -15.63
CA ASN A 122 41.20 -20.48 -14.80
C ASN A 122 39.86 -21.27 -14.82
N GLU A 123 39.28 -21.45 -16.02
CA GLU A 123 37.98 -22.11 -16.28
C GLU A 123 36.74 -21.39 -15.73
N VAL A 124 36.90 -20.24 -15.08
CA VAL A 124 35.80 -19.40 -14.59
C VAL A 124 35.48 -18.32 -15.63
N THR A 125 34.21 -18.20 -16.01
CA THR A 125 33.74 -17.14 -16.91
C THR A 125 33.21 -15.95 -16.12
N VAL A 126 33.86 -14.80 -16.24
CA VAL A 126 33.52 -13.57 -15.52
C VAL A 126 33.38 -12.38 -16.48
N GLU A 127 32.77 -11.29 -16.01
CA GLU A 127 32.76 -10.03 -16.75
C GLU A 127 34.09 -9.31 -16.58
N GLY A 128 34.72 -8.98 -17.70
CA GLY A 128 35.95 -8.22 -17.78
C GLY A 128 35.71 -6.90 -18.50
N LYS A 129 36.40 -5.85 -18.05
CA LYS A 129 36.40 -4.53 -18.68
C LYS A 129 37.78 -4.21 -19.23
N SER A 130 37.87 -3.73 -20.47
CA SER A 130 39.11 -3.20 -21.07
C SER A 130 39.48 -1.85 -20.50
#